data_AF-A0A2P6PNL0-F1
#
_entry.id   AF-A0A2P6PNL0-F1
#
_cell.length_a   1.000
_cell.length_b   1.000
_cell.length_c   1.000
_cell.angle_alpha   90.00
_cell.angle_beta   90.00
_cell.angle_gamma   90.00
#
_symmetry.space_group_name_H-M   'P 1'
#
loop_
_entity.id
_entity.type
_entity.pdbx_description
1 polymer ?
#
loop_
_entity_poly.entity_id
_entity_poly.type
_entity_poly.pdbx_seq_one_letter_code
_entity_poly.pdbx_strand_id
1 'polypeptide(L)'
;MKWLGIDVELEPSLVSEAITSASLHSCNPKVDDEIGLLESKLGYVFSTKGLLHEAITHASERGYSYERLEFLGDCVLDLLITCISIRATKILIQAS
;
A
#
# COMPACT_ATOMS: atom_id res chain seq x y z
N MET A 1 8.01 -12.68 -3.83
CA MET A 1 9.06 -11.77 -4.36
C MET A 1 9.96 -12.50 -5.36
N LYS A 2 9.36 -13.16 -6.37
CA LYS A 2 10.12 -14.05 -7.29
C LYS A 2 11.22 -13.32 -8.08
N TRP A 3 11.03 -12.04 -8.37
CA TRP A 3 12.04 -11.20 -9.04
C TRP A 3 13.30 -10.91 -8.20
N LEU A 4 13.25 -11.11 -6.89
CA LEU A 4 14.40 -11.01 -5.97
C LEU A 4 15.03 -12.39 -5.69
N GLY A 5 14.55 -13.46 -6.35
CA GLY A 5 14.97 -14.83 -6.06
C GLY A 5 14.40 -15.40 -4.75
N ILE A 6 13.48 -14.68 -4.10
CA ILE A 6 12.80 -15.13 -2.88
C ILE A 6 11.47 -15.74 -3.29
N ASP A 7 11.36 -17.06 -3.12
CA ASP A 7 10.10 -17.76 -3.30
C ASP A 7 9.19 -17.41 -2.12
N VAL A 8 8.21 -16.55 -2.40
CA VAL A 8 7.16 -16.19 -1.46
C VAL A 8 5.89 -16.62 -2.14
N GLU A 9 5.34 -17.74 -1.67
CA GLU A 9 4.01 -18.18 -2.03
C GLU A 9 3.03 -17.49 -1.08
N LEU A 10 2.16 -16.65 -1.63
CA LEU A 10 1.06 -16.04 -0.90
C LEU A 10 -0.15 -16.94 -1.08
N GLU A 11 -0.63 -17.52 0.01
CA GLU A 11 -1.87 -18.29 0.01
C GLU A 11 -3.05 -17.39 -0.34
N PRO A 12 -3.77 -17.64 -1.46
CA PRO A 12 -4.86 -16.76 -1.89
C PRO A 12 -6.01 -16.63 -0.88
N SER A 13 -6.20 -17.66 -0.04
CA SER A 13 -7.20 -17.68 1.02
C SER A 13 -6.95 -16.61 2.09
N LEU A 14 -5.70 -16.46 2.54
CA LEU A 14 -5.31 -15.45 3.52
C LEU A 14 -5.45 -14.03 2.96
N VAL A 15 -5.15 -13.85 1.67
CA VAL A 15 -5.33 -12.56 0.98
C VAL A 15 -6.81 -12.18 0.94
N SER A 16 -7.68 -13.13 0.58
CA SER A 16 -9.13 -12.90 0.56
C SER A 16 -9.69 -12.57 1.95
N GLU A 17 -9.20 -13.24 2.99
CA GLU A 17 -9.60 -12.98 4.38
C GLU A 17 -9.15 -11.59 4.85
N ALA A 18 -7.90 -11.22 4.54
CA ALA A 18 -7.36 -9.89 4.85
C ALA A 18 -8.15 -8.78 4.13
N ILE A 19 -8.51 -8.98 2.85
CA ILE A 19 -9.36 -8.05 2.11
C ILE A 19 -10.75 -7.94 2.75
N THR A 20 -11.33 -9.07 3.14
CA THR A 20 -12.67 -9.11 3.76
C THR A 20 -12.66 -8.36 5.08
N SER A 21 -11.69 -8.63 5.95
CA SER A 21 -11.57 -7.96 7.25
C SER A 21 -11.34 -6.45 7.10
N ALA A 22 -10.44 -6.03 6.21
CA ALA A 22 -10.22 -4.61 5.93
C ALA A 22 -11.46 -3.91 5.36
N SER A 23 -12.29 -4.61 4.56
CA SER A 23 -13.52 -4.05 4.01
C SER A 23 -14.57 -3.73 5.09
N LEU A 24 -14.55 -4.43 6.23
CA LEU A 24 -15.49 -4.20 7.34
C LEU A 24 -15.27 -2.85 8.05
N HIS A 25 -14.10 -2.24 7.90
CA HIS A 25 -13.75 -0.98 8.57
C HIS A 25 -14.23 0.30 7.86
N SER A 26 -14.98 0.19 6.76
CA SER A 26 -15.20 1.29 5.80
C SER A 26 -16.44 2.18 6.02
N CYS A 27 -17.19 2.09 7.12
CA CYS A 27 -18.51 2.74 7.21
C CYS A 27 -18.50 4.08 7.96
N ASN A 28 -18.02 5.16 7.34
CA ASN A 28 -18.32 6.53 7.78
C ASN A 28 -18.64 7.48 6.60
N PRO A 29 -19.91 7.90 6.41
CA PRO A 29 -20.34 8.62 5.21
C PRO A 29 -19.74 10.02 5.03
N LYS A 30 -19.12 10.61 6.06
CA LYS A 30 -18.41 11.90 5.92
C LYS A 30 -17.03 11.76 5.27
N VAL A 31 -16.41 10.59 5.38
CA VAL A 31 -15.04 10.33 4.90
C VAL A 31 -15.05 9.86 3.44
N ASP A 32 -16.18 9.33 2.98
CA ASP A 32 -16.34 8.82 1.60
C ASP A 32 -16.11 9.90 0.52
N ASP A 33 -16.53 11.15 0.78
CA ASP A 33 -16.29 12.28 -0.13
C ASP A 33 -14.79 12.65 -0.22
N GLU A 34 -14.08 12.61 0.91
CA GLU A 34 -12.64 12.88 0.98
C GLU A 34 -11.83 11.76 0.30
N ILE A 35 -12.27 10.51 0.48
CA ILE A 35 -11.73 9.34 -0.21
C ILE A 35 -11.86 9.48 -1.73
N GLY A 36 -13.04 9.84 -2.23
CA GLY A 36 -13.26 10.03 -3.67
C GLY A 36 -12.36 11.11 -4.27
N LEU A 37 -12.16 12.22 -3.54
CA LEU A 37 -11.23 13.26 -3.96
C LEU A 37 -9.78 12.76 -3.99
N LEU A 38 -9.36 12.01 -2.97
CA LEU A 38 -7.99 11.49 -2.89
C LEU A 38 -7.70 10.48 -4.01
N GLU A 39 -8.64 9.57 -4.30
CA GLU A 39 -8.52 8.63 -5.42
C GLU A 39 -8.40 9.32 -6.77
N SER A 40 -9.17 10.40 -6.98
CA SER A 40 -9.08 11.19 -8.20
C SER A 40 -7.70 11.86 -8.36
N LYS A 41 -7.10 12.34 -7.26
CA LYS A 41 -5.76 12.96 -7.26
C LYS A 41 -4.65 11.93 -7.48
N LEU A 42 -4.81 10.73 -6.92
CA LEU A 42 -3.87 9.62 -7.12
C LEU A 42 -4.01 8.99 -8.51
N GLY A 43 -5.15 9.17 -9.18
CA GLY A 43 -5.47 8.45 -10.42
C GLY A 43 -5.62 6.95 -10.20
N TYR A 44 -5.97 6.53 -8.98
CA TYR A 44 -6.04 5.13 -8.57
C TYR A 44 -7.28 4.89 -7.72
N VAL A 45 -8.07 3.88 -8.10
CA VAL A 45 -9.26 3.46 -7.37
C VAL A 45 -8.92 2.22 -6.54
N PHE A 46 -8.99 2.35 -5.22
CA PHE A 46 -8.76 1.26 -4.29
C PHE A 46 -9.94 0.28 -4.31
N SER A 47 -9.62 -1.01 -4.47
CA SER A 47 -10.61 -2.09 -4.35
C SER A 47 -11.15 -2.22 -2.92
N THR A 48 -10.29 -1.97 -1.92
CA THR A 48 -10.62 -2.08 -0.50
C THR A 48 -10.53 -0.71 0.17
N LYS A 49 -11.65 0.02 0.21
CA LYS A 49 -11.72 1.39 0.75
C LYS A 49 -11.33 1.48 2.23
N GLY A 50 -11.57 0.42 3.00
CA GLY A 50 -11.19 0.37 4.41
C GLY A 50 -9.68 0.49 4.65
N LEU A 51 -8.83 0.01 3.74
CA LEU A 51 -7.37 0.22 3.84
C LEU A 51 -6.98 1.68 3.58
N LEU A 52 -7.67 2.33 2.64
CA LEU A 52 -7.45 3.75 2.38
C LEU A 52 -7.91 4.61 3.57
N HIS A 53 -9.05 4.24 4.17
CA HIS A 53 -9.54 4.88 5.39
C HIS A 53 -8.54 4.72 6.55
N GLU A 54 -8.02 3.51 6.80
CA GLU A 54 -6.97 3.27 7.82
C GLU A 54 -5.72 4.12 7.53
N ALA A 55 -5.30 4.25 6.27
CA ALA A 55 -4.12 5.02 5.89
C ALA A 55 -4.24 6.53 6.14
N ILE A 56 -5.46 7.08 6.21
CA ILE A 56 -5.70 8.50 6.51
C ILE A 56 -6.14 8.75 7.96
N THR A 57 -6.42 7.68 8.72
CA THR A 57 -6.83 7.77 10.14
C THR A 57 -5.62 7.91 11.06
N HIS A 58 -5.53 9.04 11.75
CA HIS A 58 -4.46 9.31 12.71
C HIS A 58 -4.61 8.48 14.01
N ALA A 59 -3.47 8.16 14.65
CA ALA A 59 -3.41 7.33 15.87
C ALA A 59 -4.18 7.88 17.09
N SER A 60 -4.58 9.16 17.04
CA SER A 60 -5.46 9.75 18.07
C SER A 60 -6.91 9.28 17.98
N GLU A 61 -7.33 8.76 16.82
CA GLU A 61 -8.66 8.21 16.63
C GLU A 61 -8.70 6.77 17.16
N ARG A 62 -9.83 6.38 17.77
CA ARG A 62 -9.98 5.03 18.32
C ARG A 62 -10.18 4.03 17.18
N GLY A 63 -9.27 3.07 17.02
CA GLY A 63 -9.41 2.00 16.05
C GLY A 63 -8.09 1.66 15.36
N TYR A 64 -8.19 1.28 14.09
CA TYR A 64 -7.03 1.04 13.23
C TYR A 64 -6.46 2.38 12.74
N SER A 65 -5.17 2.59 12.98
CA SER A 65 -4.42 3.79 12.58
C SER A 65 -3.50 3.48 11.41
N TYR A 66 -3.00 4.54 10.75
CA TYR A 66 -2.09 4.40 9.61
C TYR A 66 -0.73 3.77 9.98
N GLU A 67 -0.34 3.69 11.25
CA GLU A 67 1.05 3.36 11.68
C GLU A 67 1.55 2.01 11.13
N ARG A 68 0.68 1.00 11.08
CA ARG A 68 1.04 -0.32 10.51
C ARG A 68 1.25 -0.25 9.00
N LEU A 69 0.44 0.56 8.32
CA LEU A 69 0.54 0.77 6.87
C LEU A 69 1.75 1.66 6.52
N GLU A 70 2.08 2.63 7.37
CA GLU A 70 3.29 3.45 7.26
C GLU A 70 4.54 2.58 7.37
N PHE A 71 4.63 1.74 8.41
CA PHE A 71 5.76 0.83 8.58
C PHE A 71 5.96 -0.10 7.36
N LEU A 72 4.86 -0.65 6.83
CA LEU A 72 4.91 -1.47 5.62
C LEU A 72 5.29 -0.63 4.39
N GLY A 73 4.72 0.56 4.28
CA GLY A 73 4.94 1.50 3.18
C GLY A 73 6.39 1.95 3.08
N ASP A 74 7.03 2.24 4.21
CA ASP A 74 8.45 2.61 4.30
C ASP A 74 9.34 1.52 3.68
N CYS A 75 9.14 0.27 4.10
CA CYS A 75 9.87 -0.87 3.55
C CYS A 75 9.66 -1.04 2.03
N VAL A 76 8.44 -0.82 1.54
CA VAL A 76 8.12 -0.93 0.11
C VAL A 76 8.77 0.19 -0.69
N LEU A 77 8.70 1.42 -0.20
CA LEU A 77 9.30 2.58 -0.85
C LEU A 77 10.83 2.47 -0.89
N ASP A 78 11.45 2.04 0.21
CA ASP A 78 12.89 1.79 0.28
C ASP A 78 13.35 0.76 -0.76
N LEU A 79 12.60 -0.34 -0.88
CA LEU A 79 12.89 -1.36 -1.88
C LEU A 79 12.76 -0.80 -3.30
N LEU A 80 11.70 -0.04 -3.60
CA LEU A 80 11.47 0.55 -4.92
C LEU A 80 12.58 1.55 -5.30
N ILE A 81 12.92 2.47 -4.40
CA ILE A 81 13.96 3.48 -4.60
C ILE A 81 15.32 2.81 -4.80
N THR A 82 15.65 1.83 -3.97
CA THR A 82 16.88 1.03 -4.10
C THR A 82 16.92 0.32 -5.44
N CYS A 83 15.82 -0.33 -5.85
CA CYS A 83 15.73 -1.03 -7.13
C CYS A 83 15.89 -0.08 -8.33
N ILE A 84 15.26 1.09 -8.31
CA ILE A 84 15.39 2.10 -9.37
C ILE A 84 16.84 2.60 -9.45
N SER A 85 17.46 2.90 -8.31
CA SER A 85 18.84 3.39 -8.23
C SER A 85 19.85 2.37 -8.78
N ILE A 86 19.69 1.10 -8.43
CA ILE A 86 20.54 0.01 -8.96
C ILE A 86 20.35 -0.17 -10.47
N ARG A 87 19.11 -0.08 -10.96
CA ARG A 87 18.85 -0.19 -12.40
C ARG A 87 19.44 0.98 -13.18
N ALA A 88 19.29 2.21 -12.67
CA ALA A 88 19.85 3.40 -13.30
C ALA A 88 21.38 3.35 -13.38
N THR A 89 22.05 2.95 -12.29
CA THR A 89 23.51 2.78 -12.27
C THR A 89 24.00 1.68 -13.21
N LYS A 90 23.27 0.57 -13.31
CA LYS A 90 23.59 -0.51 -14.27
C LYS A 90 23.51 -0.05 -15.73
N ILE A 91 22.51 0.76 -16.08
CA ILE A 91 22.37 1.32 -17.44
C ILE A 91 23.55 2.26 -17.77
N LEU A 92 23.99 3.10 -16.83
CA LEU A 92 25.11 4.03 -17.05
C LEU A 92 26.45 3.30 -17.26
N ILE A 93 26.70 2.22 -16.53
CA ILE A 93 27.93 1.41 -16.67
C ILE A 93 27.94 0.63 -17.99
N GLN A 94 26.78 0.21 -18.50
CA GLN A 94 26.70 -0.50 -19.79
C GLN A 94 26.73 0.44 -21.01
N ALA A 95 26.53 1.74 -20.81
CA ALA A 95 26.56 2.76 -21.85
C ALA A 95 27.93 3.46 -22.01
N SER A 96 28.92 3.11 -21.17
CA SER A 96 30.31 3.60 -21.21
C SER A 96 31.24 2.51 -21.72
#